data_AF-A0A835LBJ6-F1
#
_entry.id   AF-A0A835LBJ6-F1
#
_cell.length_a   1.000
_cell.length_b   1.000
_cell.length_c   1.000
_cell.angle_alpha   90.00
_cell.angle_beta   90.00
_cell.angle_gamma   90.00
#
_symmetry.space_group_name_H-M   'P 1'
#
loop_
_entity.id
_entity.type
_entity.pdbx_description
1 polymer ?
#
loop_
_entity_poly.entity_id
_entity_poly.type
_entity_poly.pdbx_seq_one_letter_code
_entity_poly.pdbx_strand_id
1 'polypeptide(L)'
;MIILYLVTILLDCLHAVYLDEYDHQPKARGAPSSEEIEFEPVITLTKDNDKMISMKNINCDNFSEYAHNCTNEAALVYNSIKKSPPLPAKIYDWCKAIRHLTNCAIDWNSDCKDVTESHFNEESIRGHMHVVNNICNDESFLSRYDELPNCIEGSGSAWENCYSQFKITVDEQKNTTHEWTHYETHFFMCCARAKFVRCTMDALFNMPNVCPYEQAVTLQQFSAIVSEGDVFQNCDTNMMYSNCPGGDPRPKGDSLSRLMNKRAHNSSLRSESKIGVILLIFYFVCGLIK
;
A
#
# COMPACT_ATOMS: atom_id res chain seq x y z
N MET A 1 24.57 -37.90 -18.71
CA MET A 1 25.15 -36.93 -17.75
C MET A 1 24.41 -35.60 -17.70
N ILE A 2 23.98 -35.01 -18.83
CA ILE A 2 23.20 -33.75 -18.84
C ILE A 2 21.84 -33.88 -18.13
N ILE A 3 21.17 -35.03 -18.25
CA ILE A 3 19.88 -35.30 -17.59
C ILE A 3 20.02 -35.39 -16.05
N LEU A 4 21.15 -35.90 -15.55
CA LEU A 4 21.43 -35.96 -14.10
C LEU A 4 21.74 -34.58 -13.51
N TYR A 5 22.29 -33.67 -14.32
CA TYR A 5 22.58 -32.28 -13.92
C TYR A 5 21.29 -31.42 -13.87
N LEU A 6 20.32 -31.69 -14.75
CA LEU A 6 19.02 -31.02 -14.72
C LEU A 6 18.14 -31.49 -13.56
N VAL A 7 18.23 -32.77 -13.20
CA VAL A 7 17.47 -33.33 -12.06
C VAL A 7 18.02 -32.84 -10.71
N THR A 8 19.32 -32.60 -10.59
CA THR A 8 19.93 -32.03 -9.36
C THR A 8 19.58 -30.55 -9.18
N ILE A 9 19.61 -29.75 -10.25
CA ILE A 9 19.16 -28.34 -10.20
C ILE A 9 17.65 -28.23 -9.90
N LEU A 10 16.83 -29.13 -10.43
CA LEU A 10 15.40 -29.17 -10.12
C LEU A 10 15.12 -29.61 -8.67
N LEU A 11 15.92 -30.52 -8.10
CA LEU A 11 15.82 -30.89 -6.68
C LEU A 11 16.29 -29.78 -5.74
N ASP A 12 17.35 -29.04 -6.08
CA ASP A 12 17.81 -27.90 -5.27
C ASP A 12 16.81 -26.74 -5.30
N CYS A 13 16.15 -26.50 -6.44
CA CYS A 13 15.04 -25.55 -6.53
C CYS A 13 13.79 -26.01 -5.75
N LEU A 14 13.50 -27.31 -5.71
CA LEU A 14 12.40 -27.86 -4.90
C LEU A 14 12.71 -27.80 -3.40
N HIS A 15 13.97 -28.01 -2.98
CA HIS A 15 14.39 -27.89 -1.58
C HIS A 15 14.39 -26.44 -1.08
N ALA A 16 14.69 -25.46 -1.95
CA ALA A 16 14.59 -24.04 -1.63
C ALA A 16 13.14 -23.55 -1.48
N VAL A 17 12.21 -24.14 -2.23
CA VAL A 17 10.77 -23.81 -2.13
C VAL A 17 10.10 -24.50 -0.94
N TYR A 18 10.61 -25.65 -0.49
CA TYR A 18 10.03 -26.40 0.64
C TYR A 18 10.52 -25.96 2.03
N LEU A 19 11.47 -25.01 2.11
CA LEU A 19 11.98 -24.46 3.38
C LEU A 19 11.38 -23.10 3.76
N ASP A 20 10.54 -22.51 2.90
CA ASP A 20 9.85 -21.23 3.19
C ASP A 20 8.43 -21.43 3.76
N GLU A 21 8.07 -22.69 4.05
CA GLU A 21 6.81 -23.10 4.67
C GLU A 21 7.08 -23.66 6.08
N TYR A 22 7.73 -22.86 6.93
CA TYR A 22 7.84 -23.12 8.36
C TYR A 22 7.47 -21.86 9.14
N ASP A 23 6.17 -21.61 9.31
CA ASP A 23 5.70 -21.19 10.62
C ASP A 23 4.22 -21.49 10.86
N HIS A 24 3.88 -22.78 10.97
CA HIS A 24 2.67 -23.20 11.69
C HIS A 24 3.01 -24.43 12.54
N GLN A 25 3.22 -24.22 13.85
CA GLN A 25 2.63 -25.11 14.86
C GLN A 25 2.33 -24.38 16.18
N PRO A 26 1.25 -24.79 16.87
CA PRO A 26 0.75 -24.14 18.06
C PRO A 26 1.52 -24.62 19.30
N LYS A 27 2.03 -23.68 20.12
CA LYS A 27 2.47 -24.00 21.48
C LYS A 27 1.70 -23.17 22.49
N ALA A 28 0.72 -23.84 23.09
CA ALA A 28 0.24 -23.49 24.42
C ALA A 28 1.36 -23.74 25.46
N ARG A 29 1.43 -22.82 26.42
CA ARG A 29 2.16 -22.84 27.71
C ARG A 29 3.68 -22.57 27.66
N GLY A 30 4.00 -21.35 28.09
CA GLY A 30 5.26 -20.98 28.74
C GLY A 30 6.23 -20.23 27.84
N ALA A 31 6.01 -18.93 27.63
CA ALA A 31 7.03 -18.02 27.14
C ALA A 31 7.03 -16.72 27.99
N PRO A 32 8.20 -16.08 28.18
CA PRO A 32 8.42 -15.00 29.13
C PRO A 32 7.85 -13.68 28.61
N SER A 33 7.48 -12.79 29.53
CA SER A 33 6.94 -11.45 29.27
C SER A 33 7.88 -10.63 28.38
N SER A 34 7.54 -10.47 27.09
CA SER A 34 7.91 -9.26 26.37
C SER A 34 7.02 -8.16 26.93
N GLU A 35 7.63 -7.14 27.55
CA GLU A 35 6.94 -5.89 27.86
C GLU A 35 6.23 -5.43 26.58
N GLU A 36 4.89 -5.32 26.66
CA GLU A 36 4.07 -4.79 25.58
C GLU A 36 4.59 -3.39 25.26
N ILE A 37 5.31 -3.24 24.15
CA ILE A 37 5.61 -1.92 23.57
C ILE A 37 4.28 -1.37 23.08
N GLU A 38 3.46 -0.81 23.96
CA GLU A 38 2.21 -0.16 23.63
C GLU A 38 2.54 1.25 23.16
N PHE A 39 2.41 1.51 21.86
CA PHE A 39 2.57 2.87 21.34
C PHE A 39 1.31 3.67 21.59
N GLU A 40 1.48 4.89 22.08
CA GLU A 40 0.39 5.81 22.33
C GLU A 40 -0.42 6.11 21.05
N PRO A 41 -1.74 6.32 21.17
CA PRO A 41 -2.59 6.69 20.04
C PRO A 41 -2.13 8.01 19.41
N VAL A 42 -2.41 8.21 18.12
CA VAL A 42 -2.07 9.46 17.42
C VAL A 42 -2.90 10.61 18.00
N ILE A 43 -2.24 11.58 18.60
CA ILE A 43 -2.89 12.76 19.19
C ILE A 43 -3.16 13.77 18.07
N THR A 44 -4.42 14.20 17.95
CA THR A 44 -4.84 15.17 16.94
C THR A 44 -4.33 16.58 17.26
N LEU A 45 -3.71 17.23 16.28
CA LEU A 45 -3.15 18.60 16.29
C LEU A 45 -4.13 19.75 16.66
N THR A 46 -5.37 19.51 17.07
CA THR A 46 -6.42 20.55 17.13
C THR A 46 -6.96 20.93 18.50
N LYS A 47 -6.53 20.34 19.62
CA LYS A 47 -7.05 20.78 20.92
C LYS A 47 -6.22 20.28 22.10
N ASP A 48 -5.15 21.01 22.39
CA ASP A 48 -4.55 21.21 23.72
C ASP A 48 -3.05 21.50 23.57
N ASN A 49 -2.73 22.70 23.08
CA ASN A 49 -1.35 23.20 23.07
C ASN A 49 -0.71 23.23 24.49
N ASP A 50 -1.52 23.13 25.54
CA ASP A 50 -1.09 23.29 26.93
C ASP A 50 -0.94 21.97 27.71
N LYS A 51 -1.22 20.80 27.11
CA LYS A 51 -1.10 19.49 27.81
C LYS A 51 -0.14 18.49 27.19
N MET A 52 0.47 18.81 26.05
CA MET A 52 1.33 17.88 25.32
C MET A 52 2.82 18.20 25.51
N ILE A 53 3.25 18.42 26.76
CA ILE A 53 4.67 18.51 27.11
C ILE A 53 5.04 17.27 27.91
N SER A 54 5.04 16.11 27.23
CA SER A 54 6.08 15.13 27.56
C SER A 54 7.32 15.64 26.85
N MET A 55 8.10 16.50 27.51
CA MET A 55 9.42 16.95 27.06
C MET A 55 10.32 15.70 26.95
N LYS A 56 10.21 14.96 25.84
CA LYS A 56 11.29 14.12 25.38
C LYS A 56 12.38 15.12 25.01
N ASN A 57 13.54 15.01 25.63
CA ASN A 57 14.67 15.88 25.32
C ASN A 57 15.23 15.48 23.94
N ILE A 58 14.53 15.87 22.87
CA ILE A 58 14.91 15.57 21.48
C ILE A 58 16.13 16.43 21.14
N ASN A 59 17.20 15.79 20.69
CA ASN A 59 18.36 16.49 20.18
C ASN A 59 18.08 16.98 18.75
N CYS A 60 17.62 18.24 18.64
CA CYS A 60 17.26 18.85 17.36
C CYS A 60 18.44 19.02 16.40
N ASP A 61 19.70 18.89 16.86
CA ASP A 61 20.88 18.95 15.99
C ASP A 61 21.15 17.65 15.23
N ASN A 62 20.52 16.53 15.63
CA ASN A 62 20.79 15.21 15.05
C ASN A 62 19.51 14.53 14.52
N PHE A 63 18.93 15.12 13.46
CA PHE A 63 17.77 14.54 12.78
C PHE A 63 18.00 13.11 12.32
N SER A 64 19.19 12.80 11.80
CA SER A 64 19.48 11.48 11.24
C SER A 64 19.38 10.38 12.30
N GLU A 65 19.89 10.62 13.51
CA GLU A 65 19.81 9.65 14.61
C GLU A 65 18.37 9.48 15.10
N TYR A 66 17.64 10.59 15.25
CA TYR A 66 16.23 10.55 15.64
C TYR A 66 15.37 9.77 14.64
N ALA A 67 15.48 10.10 13.35
CA ALA A 67 14.75 9.41 12.28
C ALA A 67 15.14 7.93 12.19
N HIS A 68 16.42 7.59 12.41
CA HIS A 68 16.87 6.21 12.43
C HIS A 68 16.28 5.42 13.61
N ASN A 69 16.22 6.00 14.81
CA ASN A 69 15.63 5.35 15.97
C ASN A 69 14.13 5.09 15.76
N CYS A 70 13.38 6.10 15.30
CA CYS A 70 11.96 5.95 14.98
C CYS A 70 11.68 4.88 13.93
N THR A 71 12.51 4.81 12.88
CA THR A 71 12.36 3.78 11.84
C THR A 71 12.72 2.39 12.32
N ASN A 72 13.76 2.26 13.17
CA ASN A 72 14.12 0.98 13.78
C ASN A 72 13.04 0.48 14.74
N GLU A 73 12.50 1.33 15.60
CA GLU A 73 11.42 0.98 16.53
C GLU A 73 10.15 0.55 15.79
N ALA A 74 9.78 1.26 14.72
CA ALA A 74 8.67 0.85 13.84
C ALA A 74 8.94 -0.50 13.18
N ALA A 75 10.16 -0.74 12.69
CA ALA A 75 10.56 -1.99 12.04
C ALA A 75 10.57 -3.18 13.00
N LEU A 76 10.78 -2.98 14.30
CA LEU A 76 10.64 -4.04 15.30
C LEU A 76 9.19 -4.55 15.41
N VAL A 77 8.21 -3.70 15.12
CA VAL A 77 6.78 -4.07 15.14
C VAL A 77 6.32 -4.59 13.79
N TYR A 78 6.64 -3.88 12.72
CA TYR A 78 6.27 -4.29 11.36
C TYR A 78 7.42 -4.03 10.39
N ASN A 79 8.01 -5.11 9.91
CA ASN A 79 9.01 -5.09 8.85
C ASN A 79 8.54 -5.95 7.69
N SER A 80 8.33 -5.32 6.54
CA SER A 80 7.95 -6.00 5.31
C SER A 80 8.87 -5.56 4.18
N ILE A 81 9.46 -6.55 3.51
CA ILE A 81 10.18 -6.35 2.24
C ILE A 81 9.18 -6.10 1.11
N LYS A 82 7.95 -6.64 1.25
CA LYS A 82 6.87 -6.45 0.29
C LYS A 82 6.30 -5.05 0.37
N LYS A 83 6.07 -4.45 -0.80
CA LYS A 83 5.40 -3.15 -0.96
C LYS A 83 3.89 -3.30 -1.24
N SER A 84 3.41 -4.54 -1.31
CA SER A 84 1.99 -4.85 -1.36
C SER A 84 1.30 -4.47 -0.05
N PRO A 85 -0.03 -4.35 -0.03
CA PRO A 85 -0.78 -4.18 1.21
C PRO A 85 -0.44 -5.32 2.21
N PRO A 86 -0.38 -5.03 3.52
CA PRO A 86 -0.16 -6.07 4.53
C PRO A 86 -1.29 -7.11 4.47
N LEU A 87 -0.98 -8.38 4.74
CA LEU A 87 -2.05 -9.36 4.96
C LEU A 87 -2.90 -8.95 6.17
N PRO A 88 -4.19 -9.32 6.24
CA PRO A 88 -5.05 -8.92 7.36
C PRO A 88 -4.50 -9.33 8.73
N ALA A 89 -3.83 -10.49 8.82
CA ALA A 89 -3.16 -10.92 10.05
C ALA A 89 -2.06 -9.96 10.54
N LYS A 90 -1.57 -9.04 9.69
CA LYS A 90 -0.51 -8.08 9.96
C LYS A 90 -0.96 -6.62 9.87
N ILE A 91 -2.23 -6.34 9.57
CA ILE A 91 -2.72 -4.96 9.44
C ILE A 91 -2.60 -4.17 10.75
N TYR A 92 -2.80 -4.83 11.89
CA TYR A 92 -2.67 -4.21 13.20
C TYR A 92 -1.22 -3.83 13.52
N ASP A 93 -0.26 -4.71 13.23
CA ASP A 93 1.18 -4.44 13.37
C ASP A 93 1.60 -3.28 12.44
N TRP A 94 1.15 -3.31 11.19
CA TRP A 94 1.37 -2.23 10.23
C TRP A 94 0.81 -0.89 10.72
N CYS A 95 -0.42 -0.88 11.22
CA CYS A 95 -1.04 0.31 11.78
C CYS A 95 -0.29 0.82 13.02
N LYS A 96 0.17 -0.07 13.88
CA LYS A 96 0.97 0.27 15.05
C LYS A 96 2.31 0.92 14.67
N ALA A 97 2.99 0.39 13.66
CA ALA A 97 4.21 0.98 13.12
C ALA A 97 3.96 2.38 12.49
N ILE A 98 2.88 2.55 11.71
CA ILE A 98 2.55 3.85 11.13
C ILE A 98 2.20 4.88 12.20
N ARG A 99 1.44 4.51 13.24
CA ARG A 99 1.14 5.41 14.36
C ARG A 99 2.42 5.88 15.05
N HIS A 100 3.35 4.97 15.30
CA HIS A 100 4.65 5.31 15.87
C HIS A 100 5.43 6.30 14.99
N LEU A 101 5.56 6.03 13.69
CA LEU A 101 6.23 6.93 12.75
C LEU A 101 5.55 8.30 12.66
N THR A 102 4.22 8.33 12.73
CA THR A 102 3.44 9.57 12.72
C THR A 102 3.71 10.39 13.98
N ASN A 103 3.69 9.76 15.16
CA ASN A 103 4.00 10.42 16.42
C ASN A 103 5.44 10.93 16.44
N CYS A 104 6.40 10.14 15.95
CA CYS A 104 7.78 10.59 15.80
C CYS A 104 7.91 11.86 14.95
N ALA A 105 7.17 11.94 13.84
CA ALA A 105 7.17 13.12 12.98
C ALA A 105 6.49 14.32 13.67
N ILE A 106 5.40 14.09 14.42
CA ILE A 106 4.72 15.13 15.22
C ILE A 106 5.66 15.68 16.31
N ASP A 107 6.24 14.80 17.14
CA ASP A 107 7.15 15.15 18.24
C ASP A 107 8.33 15.99 17.72
N TRP A 108 8.95 15.59 16.60
CA TRP A 108 10.03 16.37 16.00
C TRP A 108 9.56 17.73 15.48
N ASN A 109 8.41 17.77 14.80
CA ASN A 109 7.88 19.01 14.24
C ASN A 109 7.39 20.00 15.30
N SER A 110 6.95 19.53 16.47
CA SER A 110 6.60 20.40 17.61
C SER A 110 7.84 20.91 18.33
N ASP A 111 8.80 20.03 18.61
CA ASP A 111 9.89 20.31 19.56
C ASP A 111 11.11 20.94 18.89
N CYS A 112 11.31 20.68 17.59
CA CYS A 112 12.45 21.16 16.81
C CYS A 112 12.06 22.20 15.75
N LYS A 113 10.96 22.94 15.97
CA LYS A 113 10.34 23.84 14.99
C LYS A 113 11.30 24.83 14.31
N ASP A 114 12.34 25.27 15.02
CA ASP A 114 13.33 26.25 14.51
C ASP A 114 14.34 25.63 13.52
N VAL A 115 14.44 24.30 13.45
CA VAL A 115 15.28 23.54 12.50
C VAL A 115 14.48 22.66 11.54
N THR A 116 13.14 22.65 11.63
CA THR A 116 12.26 21.71 10.90
C THR A 116 11.86 22.17 9.50
N GLU A 117 12.03 23.44 9.13
CA GLU A 117 11.59 23.96 7.82
C GLU A 117 12.10 23.13 6.63
N SER A 118 13.17 22.34 6.79
CA SER A 118 13.74 21.46 5.76
C SER A 118 13.39 19.97 5.85
N HIS A 119 12.82 19.45 6.95
CA HIS A 119 12.82 18.00 7.21
C HIS A 119 11.43 17.35 7.25
N PHE A 120 10.43 18.01 7.83
CA PHE A 120 9.04 17.53 7.79
C PHE A 120 8.09 18.65 7.40
N ASN A 121 7.38 18.45 6.30
CA ASN A 121 6.28 19.32 5.92
C ASN A 121 5.04 18.95 6.74
N GLU A 122 4.32 19.93 7.30
CA GLU A 122 3.04 19.72 7.99
C GLU A 122 2.02 18.95 7.12
N GLU A 123 2.08 19.12 5.80
CA GLU A 123 1.30 18.33 4.84
C GLU A 123 1.66 16.84 4.92
N SER A 124 2.95 16.50 5.05
CA SER A 124 3.40 15.10 5.21
C SER A 124 2.80 14.46 6.46
N ILE A 125 2.83 15.18 7.58
CA ILE A 125 2.25 14.70 8.84
C ILE A 125 0.74 14.49 8.69
N ARG A 126 0.05 15.46 8.06
CA ARG A 126 -1.39 15.33 7.78
C ARG A 126 -1.71 14.14 6.87
N GLY A 127 -0.84 13.81 5.92
CA GLY A 127 -0.93 12.59 5.11
C GLY A 127 -0.91 11.33 5.94
N HIS A 128 0.09 11.20 6.81
CA HIS A 128 0.19 10.04 7.70
C HIS A 128 -1.02 9.95 8.64
N MET A 129 -1.48 11.08 9.19
CA MET A 129 -2.72 11.12 9.98
C MET A 129 -3.95 10.70 9.19
N HIS A 130 -4.06 11.09 7.91
CA HIS A 130 -5.14 10.65 7.03
C HIS A 130 -5.16 9.13 6.88
N VAL A 131 -4.00 8.49 6.69
CA VAL A 131 -3.88 7.02 6.64
C VAL A 131 -4.33 6.39 7.96
N VAL A 132 -3.84 6.91 9.09
CA VAL A 132 -4.22 6.40 10.42
C VAL A 132 -5.73 6.51 10.64
N ASN A 133 -6.34 7.63 10.28
CA ASN A 133 -7.76 7.87 10.52
C ASN A 133 -8.67 7.02 9.63
N ASN A 134 -8.32 6.83 8.36
CA ASN A 134 -9.19 6.19 7.37
C ASN A 134 -8.91 4.68 7.17
N ILE A 135 -7.80 4.16 7.71
CA ILE A 135 -7.52 2.72 7.72
C ILE A 135 -7.45 2.21 9.15
N CYS A 136 -6.56 2.77 9.97
CA CYS A 136 -6.21 2.17 11.25
C CYS A 136 -7.23 2.40 12.36
N ASN A 137 -7.97 3.51 12.30
CA ASN A 137 -9.02 3.85 13.26
C ASN A 137 -10.43 3.57 12.70
N ASP A 138 -10.56 3.16 11.43
CA ASP A 138 -11.84 2.84 10.81
C ASP A 138 -12.14 1.35 10.97
N GLU A 139 -12.88 1.00 12.02
CA GLU A 139 -13.29 -0.39 12.29
C GLU A 139 -14.13 -0.98 11.14
N SER A 140 -14.93 -0.16 10.44
CA SER A 140 -15.73 -0.61 9.31
C SER A 140 -14.85 -0.91 8.09
N PHE A 141 -13.75 -0.18 7.90
CA PHE A 141 -12.76 -0.49 6.90
C PHE A 141 -12.02 -1.79 7.27
N LEU A 142 -11.52 -1.91 8.50
CA LEU A 142 -10.78 -3.08 8.96
C LEU A 142 -11.61 -4.38 8.87
N SER A 143 -12.89 -4.33 9.25
CA SER A 143 -13.79 -5.49 9.11
C SER A 143 -13.94 -5.96 7.66
N ARG A 144 -13.94 -5.05 6.67
CA ARG A 144 -13.94 -5.44 5.24
C ARG A 144 -12.55 -5.90 4.79
N TYR A 145 -11.49 -5.37 5.39
CA TYR A 145 -10.11 -5.73 5.08
C TYR A 145 -9.79 -7.18 5.45
N ASP A 146 -10.42 -7.72 6.50
CA ASP A 146 -10.26 -9.12 6.93
C ASP A 146 -10.63 -10.15 5.84
N GLU A 147 -11.46 -9.76 4.88
CA GLU A 147 -11.89 -10.63 3.77
C GLU A 147 -10.93 -10.64 2.57
N LEU A 148 -9.84 -9.87 2.61
CA LEU A 148 -8.96 -9.64 1.47
C LEU A 148 -7.75 -10.57 1.24
N PRO A 149 -7.44 -11.66 2.01
CA PRO A 149 -6.20 -12.42 1.82
C PRO A 149 -5.94 -12.84 0.38
N ASN A 150 -6.92 -13.49 -0.27
CA ASN A 150 -6.79 -13.98 -1.65
C ASN A 150 -6.59 -12.84 -2.66
N CYS A 151 -7.30 -11.72 -2.46
CA CYS A 151 -7.17 -10.57 -3.35
C CYS A 151 -5.79 -9.90 -3.20
N ILE A 152 -5.29 -9.75 -1.98
CA ILE A 152 -3.96 -9.19 -1.69
C ILE A 152 -2.86 -10.05 -2.29
N GLU A 153 -2.92 -11.37 -2.08
CA GLU A 153 -1.92 -12.29 -2.63
C GLU A 153 -1.96 -12.32 -4.16
N GLY A 154 -3.16 -12.41 -4.74
CA GLY A 154 -3.32 -12.45 -6.19
C GLY A 154 -2.91 -11.17 -6.90
N SER A 155 -3.07 -10.01 -6.26
CA SER A 155 -2.71 -8.70 -6.83
C SER A 155 -1.34 -8.18 -6.40
N GLY A 156 -0.64 -8.89 -5.50
CA GLY A 156 0.56 -8.39 -4.82
C GLY A 156 1.66 -7.94 -5.78
N SER A 157 2.01 -8.74 -6.78
CA SER A 157 3.07 -8.41 -7.74
C SER A 157 2.74 -7.17 -8.59
N ALA A 158 1.50 -7.07 -9.07
CA ALA A 158 1.03 -5.92 -9.84
C ALA A 158 1.01 -4.66 -8.96
N TRP A 159 0.57 -4.79 -7.71
CA TRP A 159 0.58 -3.70 -6.74
C TRP A 159 2.00 -3.20 -6.47
N GLU A 160 2.95 -4.08 -6.20
CA GLU A 160 4.34 -3.71 -5.93
C GLU A 160 4.98 -2.96 -7.08
N ASN A 161 4.66 -3.36 -8.31
CA ASN A 161 5.09 -2.64 -9.50
C ASN A 161 4.46 -1.24 -9.56
N CYS A 162 3.13 -1.12 -9.37
CA CYS A 162 2.44 0.16 -9.32
C CYS A 162 3.01 1.09 -8.24
N TYR A 163 3.22 0.57 -7.03
CA TYR A 163 3.72 1.34 -5.88
C TYR A 163 5.19 1.73 -6.06
N SER A 164 6.03 0.86 -6.64
CA SER A 164 7.42 1.21 -6.92
C SER A 164 7.53 2.35 -7.93
N GLN A 165 6.72 2.33 -9.00
CA GLN A 165 6.68 3.44 -9.97
C GLN A 165 6.19 4.73 -9.33
N PHE A 166 5.15 4.65 -8.49
CA PHE A 166 4.64 5.78 -7.73
C PHE A 166 5.72 6.40 -6.83
N LYS A 167 6.39 5.57 -6.01
CA LYS A 167 7.42 6.04 -5.08
C LYS A 167 8.62 6.65 -5.79
N ILE A 168 9.10 6.05 -6.87
CA ILE A 168 10.18 6.63 -7.68
C ILE A 168 9.81 8.05 -8.11
N THR A 169 8.63 8.25 -8.70
CA THR A 169 8.19 9.59 -9.13
C THR A 169 8.04 10.55 -7.95
N VAL A 170 7.39 10.13 -6.85
CA VAL A 170 7.21 11.00 -5.68
C VAL A 170 8.56 11.40 -5.07
N ASP A 171 9.48 10.46 -4.92
CA ASP A 171 10.78 10.72 -4.31
C ASP A 171 11.66 11.60 -5.22
N GLU A 172 11.62 11.40 -6.54
CA GLU A 172 12.25 12.31 -7.53
C GLU A 172 11.71 13.75 -7.41
N GLN A 173 10.38 13.90 -7.30
CA GLN A 173 9.76 15.23 -7.17
C GLN A 173 10.08 15.87 -5.81
N LYS A 174 10.06 15.11 -4.71
CA LYS A 174 10.46 15.60 -3.37
C LYS A 174 11.92 16.06 -3.31
N ASN A 175 12.79 15.48 -4.15
CA ASN A 175 14.20 15.85 -4.24
C ASN A 175 14.47 17.01 -5.20
N THR A 176 13.52 17.40 -6.06
CA THR A 176 13.72 18.43 -7.09
C THR A 176 13.58 19.84 -6.50
N THR A 177 12.55 20.07 -5.69
CA THR A 177 12.35 21.34 -4.99
C THR A 177 12.28 21.05 -3.50
N HIS A 178 13.14 21.70 -2.70
CA HIS A 178 13.00 21.69 -1.24
C HIS A 178 11.66 22.30 -0.77
N GLU A 179 10.85 22.83 -1.71
CA GLU A 179 9.49 23.30 -1.52
C GLU A 179 8.48 22.39 -2.23
N TRP A 180 7.82 21.50 -1.49
CA TRP A 180 6.83 20.55 -2.04
C TRP A 180 5.52 21.23 -2.50
N THR A 181 5.32 22.49 -2.11
CA THR A 181 4.17 23.33 -2.48
C THR A 181 4.38 24.08 -3.79
N HIS A 182 5.56 23.95 -4.41
CA HIS A 182 5.78 24.52 -5.74
C HIS A 182 4.77 23.92 -6.73
N TYR A 183 4.11 24.76 -7.52
CA TYR A 183 2.99 24.37 -8.38
C TYR A 183 3.33 23.19 -9.32
N GLU A 184 4.56 23.17 -9.85
CA GLU A 184 5.04 22.10 -10.72
C GLU A 184 5.19 20.76 -9.98
N THR A 185 5.81 20.80 -8.80
CA THR A 185 6.00 19.64 -7.91
C THR A 185 4.64 19.09 -7.48
N HIS A 186 3.72 19.96 -7.08
CA HIS A 186 2.33 19.61 -6.76
C HIS A 186 1.65 18.92 -7.95
N PHE A 187 1.75 19.50 -9.15
CA PHE A 187 1.16 18.95 -10.35
C PHE A 187 1.66 17.52 -10.64
N PHE A 188 2.99 17.30 -10.62
CA PHE A 188 3.57 15.98 -10.88
C PHE A 188 3.25 14.96 -9.80
N MET A 189 3.23 15.35 -8.52
CA MET A 189 2.83 14.46 -7.44
C MET A 189 1.35 14.04 -7.56
N CYS A 190 0.45 14.95 -7.93
CA CYS A 190 -0.95 14.63 -8.18
C CYS A 190 -1.14 13.73 -9.41
N CYS A 191 -0.36 13.93 -10.48
CA CYS A 191 -0.32 13.01 -11.62
C CYS A 191 0.15 11.60 -11.20
N ALA A 192 1.20 11.52 -10.38
CA ALA A 192 1.73 10.26 -9.87
C ALA A 192 0.70 9.51 -9.03
N ARG A 193 0.02 10.21 -8.12
CA ARG A 193 -1.09 9.66 -7.31
C ARG A 193 -2.20 9.09 -8.19
N ALA A 194 -2.70 9.88 -9.14
CA ALA A 194 -3.77 9.42 -10.02
C ALA A 194 -3.35 8.21 -10.88
N LYS A 195 -2.08 8.18 -11.34
CA LYS A 195 -1.52 7.04 -12.09
C LYS A 195 -1.39 5.79 -11.22
N PHE A 196 -0.97 5.93 -9.97
CA PHE A 196 -0.91 4.82 -9.01
C PHE A 196 -2.30 4.21 -8.77
N VAL A 197 -3.27 5.06 -8.42
CA VAL A 197 -4.66 4.66 -8.17
C VAL A 197 -5.26 3.98 -9.39
N ARG A 198 -4.96 4.47 -10.60
CA ARG A 198 -5.38 3.83 -11.86
C ARG A 198 -4.72 2.47 -12.07
N CYS A 199 -3.41 2.38 -11.83
CA CYS A 199 -2.62 1.14 -11.99
C CYS A 199 -3.14 0.03 -11.06
N THR A 200 -3.36 0.34 -9.77
CA THR A 200 -3.93 -0.63 -8.82
C THR A 200 -5.35 -1.00 -9.21
N MET A 201 -6.17 -0.06 -9.65
CA MET A 201 -7.54 -0.35 -10.07
C MET A 201 -7.57 -1.32 -11.25
N ASP A 202 -6.77 -1.08 -12.28
CA ASP A 202 -6.70 -2.00 -13.41
C ASP A 202 -6.19 -3.38 -12.95
N ALA A 203 -5.22 -3.45 -12.04
CA ALA A 203 -4.75 -4.72 -11.50
C ALA A 203 -5.87 -5.49 -10.75
N LEU A 204 -6.62 -4.81 -9.88
CA LEU A 204 -7.65 -5.42 -9.04
C LEU A 204 -8.87 -5.88 -9.85
N PHE A 205 -9.37 -5.03 -10.75
CA PHE A 205 -10.61 -5.27 -11.49
C PHE A 205 -10.41 -6.10 -12.78
N ASN A 206 -9.19 -6.54 -13.08
CA ASN A 206 -8.87 -7.46 -14.19
C ASN A 206 -8.78 -8.93 -13.75
N MET A 207 -8.92 -9.23 -12.46
CA MET A 207 -8.83 -10.59 -11.92
C MET A 207 -10.08 -10.98 -11.11
N PRO A 208 -11.28 -10.96 -11.73
CA PRO A 208 -12.54 -11.10 -11.02
C PRO A 208 -12.76 -12.47 -10.34
N ASN A 209 -12.01 -13.50 -10.77
CA ASN A 209 -12.03 -14.82 -10.14
C ASN A 209 -11.24 -14.87 -8.82
N VAL A 210 -10.21 -14.02 -8.69
CA VAL A 210 -9.29 -14.00 -7.54
C VAL A 210 -9.65 -12.86 -6.58
N CYS A 211 -10.05 -11.71 -7.12
CA CYS A 211 -10.52 -10.57 -6.36
C CYS A 211 -11.95 -10.20 -6.79
N PRO A 212 -12.97 -10.67 -6.04
CA PRO A 212 -14.35 -10.26 -6.24
C PRO A 212 -14.54 -8.75 -6.13
N TYR A 213 -15.61 -8.23 -6.74
CA TYR A 213 -15.87 -6.79 -6.83
C TYR A 213 -15.76 -6.04 -5.49
N GLU A 214 -16.39 -6.54 -4.42
CA GLU A 214 -16.36 -5.86 -3.11
C GLU A 214 -14.95 -5.83 -2.50
N GLN A 215 -14.17 -6.88 -2.72
CA GLN A 215 -12.78 -6.95 -2.28
C GLN A 215 -11.90 -6.00 -3.09
N ALA A 216 -12.12 -5.94 -4.41
CA ALA A 216 -11.43 -5.02 -5.31
C ALA A 216 -11.72 -3.56 -4.95
N VAL A 217 -12.97 -3.22 -4.62
CA VAL A 217 -13.35 -1.88 -4.16
C VAL A 217 -12.65 -1.53 -2.84
N THR A 218 -12.62 -2.44 -1.88
CA THR A 218 -11.97 -2.19 -0.58
C THR A 218 -10.46 -2.01 -0.73
N LEU A 219 -9.80 -2.86 -1.53
CA LEU A 219 -8.37 -2.73 -1.78
C LEU A 219 -8.01 -1.53 -2.67
N GLN A 220 -8.94 -1.10 -3.53
CA GLN A 220 -8.82 0.16 -4.26
C GLN A 220 -8.96 1.38 -3.34
N GLN A 221 -9.84 1.32 -2.34
CA GLN A 221 -9.93 2.36 -1.31
C GLN A 221 -8.62 2.44 -0.49
N PHE A 222 -8.01 1.29 -0.16
CA PHE A 222 -6.68 1.25 0.46
C PHE A 222 -5.62 1.98 -0.38
N SER A 223 -5.60 1.77 -1.71
CA SER A 223 -4.62 2.41 -2.59
C SER A 223 -4.78 3.93 -2.61
N ALA A 224 -6.02 4.40 -2.69
CA ALA A 224 -6.33 5.83 -2.65
C ALA A 224 -5.84 6.46 -1.33
N ILE A 225 -6.21 5.89 -0.19
CA ILE A 225 -5.84 6.41 1.14
C ILE A 225 -4.32 6.42 1.35
N VAL A 226 -3.62 5.33 1.04
CA VAL A 226 -2.16 5.26 1.21
C VAL A 226 -1.44 6.25 0.28
N SER A 227 -1.93 6.44 -0.95
CA SER A 227 -1.36 7.42 -1.88
C SER A 227 -1.56 8.87 -1.42
N GLU A 228 -2.67 9.17 -0.72
CA GLU A 228 -2.89 10.46 -0.05
C GLU A 228 -1.98 10.63 1.16
N GLY A 229 -1.59 9.54 1.82
CA GLY A 229 -0.60 9.57 2.88
C GLY A 229 0.79 10.01 2.41
N ASP A 230 1.25 9.43 1.29
CA ASP A 230 2.55 9.75 0.68
C ASP A 230 2.55 11.14 -0.01
N VAL A 231 1.39 11.56 -0.53
CA VAL A 231 1.14 12.81 -1.25
C VAL A 231 -0.13 13.48 -0.70
N PHE A 232 -0.01 14.12 0.46
CA PHE A 232 -1.10 14.87 1.05
C PHE A 232 -1.14 16.27 0.44
N GLN A 233 -1.80 16.36 -0.71
CA GLN A 233 -1.99 17.58 -1.47
C GLN A 233 -3.43 17.57 -2.01
N ASN A 234 -4.05 18.76 -2.13
CA ASN A 234 -5.38 18.86 -2.74
C ASN A 234 -5.28 18.71 -4.26
N CYS A 235 -5.31 17.45 -4.72
CA CYS A 235 -5.27 17.10 -6.14
C CYS A 235 -6.64 17.16 -6.84
N ASP A 236 -7.71 17.51 -6.12
CA ASP A 236 -9.08 17.53 -6.67
C ASP A 236 -9.43 18.89 -7.28
N THR A 237 -8.72 19.94 -6.89
CA THR A 237 -9.00 21.31 -7.31
C THR A 237 -7.93 21.79 -8.29
N ASN A 238 -8.34 22.43 -9.39
CA ASN A 238 -7.44 23.10 -10.36
C ASN A 238 -6.38 22.22 -11.04
N MET A 239 -6.55 20.89 -11.06
CA MET A 239 -5.62 19.97 -11.72
C MET A 239 -5.93 19.78 -13.21
N MET A 240 -4.94 20.01 -14.07
CA MET A 240 -5.02 19.76 -15.52
C MET A 240 -4.49 18.37 -15.89
N TYR A 241 -5.19 17.31 -15.46
CA TYR A 241 -4.76 15.92 -15.65
C TYR A 241 -4.43 15.53 -17.10
N SER A 242 -5.05 16.18 -18.10
CA SER A 242 -4.71 15.98 -19.52
C SER A 242 -3.23 16.18 -19.84
N ASN A 243 -2.53 16.99 -19.05
CA ASN A 243 -1.15 17.37 -19.25
C ASN A 243 -0.17 16.49 -18.45
N CYS A 244 -0.67 15.49 -17.72
CA CYS A 244 0.19 14.56 -17.00
C CYS A 244 1.12 13.80 -17.97
N PRO A 245 2.31 13.38 -17.53
CA PRO A 245 3.18 12.51 -18.32
C PRO A 245 2.47 11.23 -18.75
N GLY A 246 2.38 10.98 -20.06
CA GLY A 246 1.64 9.85 -20.62
C GLY A 246 0.13 10.09 -20.79
N GLY A 247 -0.36 11.31 -20.58
CA GLY A 247 -1.75 11.71 -20.71
C GLY A 247 -2.54 11.58 -19.41
N ASP A 248 -3.86 11.84 -19.50
CA ASP A 248 -4.78 11.84 -18.35
C ASP A 248 -4.84 10.46 -17.67
N PRO A 249 -4.29 10.33 -16.45
CA PRO A 249 -4.17 9.04 -15.77
C PRO A 249 -5.48 8.61 -15.10
N ARG A 250 -6.51 9.48 -15.07
CA ARG A 250 -7.77 9.14 -14.41
C ARG A 250 -8.49 8.02 -15.14
N PRO A 251 -9.28 7.20 -14.43
CA PRO A 251 -10.05 6.16 -15.06
C PRO A 251 -10.98 6.67 -16.16
N LYS A 252 -10.93 6.04 -17.35
CA LYS A 252 -11.85 6.31 -18.47
C LYS A 252 -12.55 5.03 -18.94
N GLY A 253 -13.70 5.21 -19.58
CA GLY A 253 -14.42 4.15 -20.29
C GLY A 253 -14.69 2.91 -19.44
N ASP A 254 -14.19 1.76 -19.90
CA ASP A 254 -14.45 0.46 -19.30
C ASP A 254 -14.03 0.38 -17.82
N SER A 255 -12.81 0.80 -17.45
CA SER A 255 -12.41 0.66 -16.05
C SER A 255 -13.16 1.59 -15.10
N LEU A 256 -13.57 2.78 -15.56
CA LEU A 256 -14.49 3.61 -14.75
C LEU A 256 -15.84 2.91 -14.58
N SER A 257 -16.34 2.27 -15.64
CA SER A 257 -17.58 1.49 -15.55
C SER A 257 -17.45 0.29 -14.60
N ARG A 258 -16.29 -0.37 -14.57
CA ARG A 258 -16.00 -1.46 -13.63
C ARG A 258 -15.97 -0.96 -12.21
N LEU A 259 -15.40 0.21 -11.93
CA LEU A 259 -15.41 0.81 -10.59
C LEU A 259 -16.85 1.15 -10.14
N MET A 260 -17.64 1.78 -11.02
CA MET A 260 -18.98 2.26 -10.68
C MET A 260 -20.08 1.19 -10.71
N ASN A 261 -19.85 0.04 -11.37
CA ASN A 261 -20.91 -0.94 -11.61
C ASN A 261 -20.44 -2.39 -11.43
N LYS A 262 -20.91 -3.01 -10.35
CA LYS A 262 -20.74 -4.45 -10.05
C LYS A 262 -21.13 -5.37 -11.22
N ARG A 263 -22.12 -5.00 -12.04
CA ARG A 263 -22.54 -5.81 -13.21
C ARG A 263 -21.51 -5.76 -14.35
N ALA A 264 -20.82 -4.65 -14.53
CA ALA A 264 -19.77 -4.52 -15.54
C ALA A 264 -18.57 -5.42 -15.18
N HIS A 265 -18.16 -5.43 -13.91
CA HIS A 265 -17.12 -6.33 -13.40
C HIS A 265 -17.45 -7.81 -13.64
N ASN A 266 -18.70 -8.22 -13.35
CA ASN A 266 -19.13 -9.61 -13.53
C ASN A 266 -19.35 -10.02 -14.99
N SER A 267 -19.42 -9.07 -15.94
CA SER A 267 -19.54 -9.39 -17.36
C SER A 267 -18.23 -9.93 -17.95
N SER A 268 -17.07 -9.56 -17.38
CA SER A 268 -15.76 -10.08 -17.77
C SER A 268 -15.63 -11.58 -17.47
N LEU A 269 -16.14 -12.04 -16.32
CA LEU A 269 -16.26 -13.47 -15.95
C LEU A 269 -17.03 -14.30 -17.00
N ARG A 270 -18.05 -13.71 -17.64
CA ARG A 270 -18.84 -14.37 -18.67
C ARG A 270 -18.15 -14.41 -20.04
N SER A 271 -17.21 -13.51 -20.31
CA SER A 271 -16.48 -13.46 -21.58
C SER A 271 -15.45 -14.59 -21.69
N GLU A 272 -14.67 -14.82 -20.64
CA GLU A 272 -13.66 -15.90 -20.59
C GLU A 272 -14.30 -17.29 -20.66
N SER A 273 -15.46 -17.48 -19.99
CA SER A 273 -16.21 -18.74 -20.03
C SER A 273 -16.71 -19.09 -21.45
N LYS A 274 -17.08 -18.10 -22.27
CA LYS A 274 -17.55 -18.34 -23.64
C LYS A 274 -16.43 -18.80 -24.58
N ILE A 275 -15.20 -18.33 -24.38
CA ILE A 275 -14.04 -18.75 -25.19
C ILE A 275 -13.69 -20.22 -24.91
N GLY A 276 -13.75 -20.65 -23.65
CA GLY A 276 -13.55 -22.06 -23.27
C GLY A 276 -14.60 -23.01 -23.86
N VAL A 277 -15.88 -22.60 -23.89
CA VAL A 277 -16.97 -23.40 -24.47
C VAL A 277 -16.83 -23.50 -26.00
N ILE A 278 -16.39 -22.45 -26.69
CA ILE A 278 -16.19 -22.48 -28.15
C ILE A 278 -15.02 -23.38 -28.53
N LEU A 279 -13.91 -23.37 -27.78
CA LEU A 279 -12.76 -24.25 -28.02
C LEU A 279 -13.10 -25.73 -27.78
N LEU A 280 -13.87 -26.04 -26.74
CA LEU A 280 -14.34 -27.41 -26.48
C LEU A 280 -15.27 -27.95 -27.58
N ILE A 281 -16.14 -27.11 -28.13
CA ILE A 281 -17.02 -27.48 -29.26
C ILE A 281 -16.19 -27.70 -30.53
N PHE A 282 -15.19 -26.87 -30.81
CA PHE A 282 -14.31 -27.06 -31.96
C PHE A 282 -13.50 -28.37 -31.90
N TYR A 283 -12.98 -28.74 -30.72
CA TYR A 283 -12.28 -30.02 -30.55
C TYR A 283 -13.21 -31.22 -30.71
N PHE A 284 -14.46 -31.14 -30.24
CA PHE A 284 -15.45 -32.20 -30.43
C PHE A 284 -15.86 -32.35 -31.91
N VAL A 285 -16.07 -31.24 -32.62
CA VAL A 285 -16.47 -31.27 -34.03
C VAL A 285 -15.32 -31.72 -34.95
N CYS A 286 -14.08 -31.34 -34.67
CA CYS A 286 -12.92 -31.81 -35.45
C CYS A 286 -12.47 -33.24 -35.09
N GLY A 287 -12.78 -33.73 -33.88
CA GLY A 287 -12.48 -35.11 -33.47
C GLY A 287 -13.44 -36.16 -34.03
N LEU A 288 -14.65 -35.76 -34.42
CA LEU A 288 -15.69 -36.63 -35.00
C LEU A 288 -15.63 -36.75 -36.54
N ILE A 289 -14.70 -36.05 -37.21
CA ILE A 289 -14.49 -36.10 -38.67
C ILE A 289 -13.23 -36.94 -39.01
N LYS A 290 -12.99 -38.03 -38.27
CA LYS A 290 -11.99 -39.04 -38.64
C LYS A 290 -12.62 -40.41 -38.75
#